data_AF-A0A9E4MMF4-F1
#
_entry.id   AF-A0A9E4MMF4-F1
#
_cell.length_a   1.000
_cell.length_b   1.000
_cell.length_c   1.000
_cell.angle_alpha   90.00
_cell.angle_beta   90.00
_cell.angle_gamma   90.00
#
_symmetry.space_group_name_H-M   'P 1'
#
loop_
_entity.id
_entity.type
_entity.pdbx_description
1 polymer ?
#
loop_
_entity_poly.entity_id
_entity_poly.type
_entity_poly.pdbx_seq_one_letter_code
_entity_poly.pdbx_strand_id
1 'polypeptide(L)'
;MNVKRSSRKSLVDVGSLACLWASSMLVVSSCAVNPVTGRREFSLLSKSQEKEVGAQNDQAVLAEMGEVNAPALAGYVRDVGQAVLAKSHEPGAAFTFRLMDDPTVNAFALPGGYVYLTRGILAYLNNEAAMAGVLGHEVGHVMARHGADRYTKQVFLGLGVAVGGALSGDLGEQLLGAAGQLTLLKYGRDDERQSDKLGVEYATKAGYDTREMADFFRTLSLLNGGAGRLPAWTSSHPDPGERFETVNKLSEQAQAGLATRFNVDREKYLRAVDGIVFGKNPREGFEDAGWFKHPDLDFQFVVPPGWLLQNSKSKVVLAPQDRKSTATLTLAEGASAAAAADALAKEDAVQELERQTLTVNGMPAVRAKSRITVANQPVATMAVTTFIERGGKVYAFVGLAQEPDFAAQLPNLVSIADSFAPLADAAAKTVRPMKIKVVTANADATLAEIVKPYPLPALAQTEKVNLGVLNGMSLEDKVQKGTLVKVVVQ
;
A
#
# COMPACT_ATOMS: atom_id res chain seq x y z
N MET A 1 84.52 -26.23 -22.00
CA MET A 1 83.96 -25.56 -20.80
C MET A 1 83.25 -24.28 -21.20
N ASN A 2 82.17 -23.95 -20.48
CA ASN A 2 81.39 -22.71 -20.44
C ASN A 2 80.24 -22.47 -21.44
N VAL A 3 79.07 -22.82 -20.91
CA VAL A 3 77.69 -22.57 -21.30
C VAL A 3 77.35 -21.08 -21.19
N LYS A 4 76.90 -20.44 -22.27
CA LYS A 4 76.23 -19.13 -22.22
C LYS A 4 74.77 -19.33 -21.82
N ARG A 5 74.44 -19.03 -20.57
CA ARG A 5 73.06 -18.84 -20.09
C ARG A 5 72.58 -17.42 -20.43
N SER A 6 71.53 -17.32 -21.23
CA SER A 6 70.76 -16.09 -21.46
C SER A 6 69.79 -15.88 -20.28
N SER A 7 70.00 -14.83 -19.48
CA SER A 7 69.07 -14.41 -18.43
C SER A 7 67.89 -13.63 -19.02
N ARG A 8 66.70 -14.23 -19.06
CA ARG A 8 65.44 -13.47 -19.19
C ARG A 8 65.11 -12.89 -17.82
N LYS A 9 65.15 -11.57 -17.69
CA LYS A 9 64.55 -10.85 -16.56
C LYS A 9 63.03 -11.00 -16.67
N SER A 10 62.43 -11.63 -15.66
CA SER A 10 60.99 -11.59 -15.43
C SER A 10 60.62 -10.18 -14.98
N LEU A 11 59.88 -9.46 -15.82
CA LEU A 11 59.09 -8.31 -15.40
C LEU A 11 57.96 -8.85 -14.52
N VAL A 12 58.13 -8.75 -13.21
CA VAL A 12 57.02 -8.92 -12.28
C VAL A 12 56.12 -7.71 -12.48
N ASP A 13 54.95 -7.98 -13.04
CA ASP A 13 53.92 -7.01 -13.37
C ASP A 13 53.38 -6.38 -12.08
N VAL A 14 53.72 -5.11 -11.86
CA VAL A 14 53.32 -4.31 -10.70
C VAL A 14 51.80 -3.97 -10.76
N GLY A 15 51.10 -4.34 -11.83
CA GLY A 15 49.68 -4.08 -12.03
C GLY A 15 48.72 -4.87 -11.12
N SER A 16 49.14 -6.01 -10.55
CA SER A 16 48.21 -6.92 -9.85
C SER A 16 48.00 -6.62 -8.36
N LEU A 17 48.79 -5.72 -7.75
CA LEU A 17 48.56 -5.27 -6.36
C LEU A 17 47.75 -3.97 -6.26
N ALA A 18 47.60 -3.20 -7.34
CA ALA A 18 46.81 -1.97 -7.34
C ALA A 18 45.30 -2.22 -7.43
N CYS A 19 44.86 -3.30 -8.10
CA CYS A 19 43.43 -3.65 -8.20
C CYS A 19 42.84 -4.21 -6.89
N LEU A 20 43.65 -4.75 -5.97
CA LEU A 20 43.15 -5.23 -4.67
C LEU A 20 43.01 -4.10 -3.63
N TRP A 21 43.64 -2.94 -3.85
CA TRP A 21 43.46 -1.75 -3.01
C TRP A 21 42.34 -0.82 -3.51
N ALA A 22 42.02 -0.85 -4.81
CA ALA A 22 40.93 -0.05 -5.37
C ALA A 22 39.52 -0.60 -5.05
N SER A 23 39.37 -1.90 -4.77
CA SER A 23 38.09 -2.48 -4.32
C SER A 23 37.74 -2.21 -2.84
N SER A 24 38.64 -1.61 -2.06
CA SER A 24 38.41 -1.28 -0.64
C SER A 24 37.97 0.17 -0.41
N MET A 25 37.79 0.97 -1.47
CA MET A 25 37.53 2.43 -1.37
C MET A 25 36.14 2.88 -1.85
N LEU A 26 35.14 1.98 -1.86
CA LEU A 26 33.73 2.31 -2.03
C LEU A 26 32.87 1.93 -0.81
N VAL A 27 33.47 1.79 0.37
CA VAL A 27 32.73 1.93 1.62
C VAL A 27 32.56 3.44 1.87
N VAL A 28 31.69 4.07 1.06
CA VAL A 28 31.22 5.42 1.36
C VAL A 28 30.66 5.37 2.77
N SER A 29 31.16 6.24 3.63
CA SER A 29 30.87 6.31 5.07
C SER A 29 29.37 6.30 5.36
N SER A 30 28.77 5.11 5.50
CA SER A 30 27.33 4.90 5.63
C SER A 30 26.90 4.94 7.12
N CYS A 31 27.43 5.91 7.85
CA CYS A 31 27.04 6.19 9.23
C CYS A 31 26.12 7.40 9.24
N ALA A 32 24.88 7.21 9.66
CA ALA A 32 23.91 8.29 9.73
C ALA A 32 23.38 8.41 11.18
N VAL A 33 23.15 9.64 11.64
CA VAL A 33 22.69 9.87 13.03
C VAL A 33 21.20 9.53 13.12
N ASN A 34 20.82 8.71 14.09
CA ASN A 34 19.43 8.45 14.46
C ASN A 34 18.93 9.59 15.38
N PRO A 35 17.92 10.37 14.96
CA PRO A 35 17.39 11.50 15.73
C PRO A 35 16.90 11.14 17.14
N VAL A 36 16.41 9.91 17.33
CA VAL A 36 15.85 9.46 18.61
C VAL A 36 16.94 9.00 19.56
N THR A 37 17.88 8.16 19.08
CA THR A 37 18.93 7.59 19.94
C THR A 37 20.15 8.51 20.08
N GLY A 38 20.31 9.47 19.17
CA GLY A 38 21.50 10.32 19.05
C GLY A 38 22.76 9.58 18.57
N ARG A 39 22.65 8.27 18.27
CA ARG A 39 23.78 7.43 17.88
C ARG A 39 23.98 7.45 16.38
N ARG A 40 25.23 7.24 15.96
CA ARG A 40 25.56 6.94 14.56
C ARG A 40 25.26 5.46 14.33
N GLU A 41 24.28 5.20 13.47
CA GLU A 41 23.89 3.86 13.07
C GLU A 41 24.33 3.64 11.63
N PHE A 42 24.71 2.39 11.33
CA PHE A 42 25.05 2.01 9.98
C PHE A 42 23.76 1.99 9.15
N SER A 43 23.70 2.79 8.10
CA SER A 43 22.57 2.89 7.18
C SER A 43 23.11 3.09 5.77
N LEU A 44 22.62 2.29 4.82
CA LEU A 44 22.96 2.45 3.39
C LEU A 44 22.35 3.71 2.77
N LEU A 45 21.39 4.35 3.46
CA LEU A 45 20.75 5.57 3.01
C LEU A 45 21.20 6.77 3.85
N SER A 46 21.79 7.76 3.19
CA SER A 46 21.92 9.10 3.76
C SER A 46 20.55 9.78 3.88
N LYS A 47 20.43 10.82 4.72
CA LYS A 47 19.18 11.59 4.86
C LYS A 47 18.69 12.17 3.52
N SER A 48 19.59 12.53 2.60
CA SER A 48 19.20 13.01 1.26
C SER A 48 18.68 11.88 0.37
N GLN A 49 19.33 10.71 0.40
CA GLN A 49 18.86 9.53 -0.34
C GLN A 49 17.52 9.03 0.19
N GLU A 50 17.28 9.08 1.50
CA GLU A 50 15.95 8.76 2.06
C GLU A 50 14.85 9.65 1.49
N LYS A 51 15.11 10.96 1.32
CA LYS A 51 14.15 11.89 0.72
C LYS A 51 13.88 11.57 -0.75
N GLU A 52 14.90 11.22 -1.51
CA GLU A 52 14.78 10.87 -2.92
C GLU A 52 14.02 9.55 -3.12
N VAL A 53 14.39 8.50 -2.40
CA VAL A 53 13.69 7.21 -2.40
C VAL A 53 12.24 7.38 -1.93
N GLY A 54 12.02 8.19 -0.89
CA GLY A 54 10.69 8.54 -0.41
C GLY A 54 9.83 9.21 -1.47
N ALA A 55 10.39 10.20 -2.19
CA ALA A 55 9.68 10.93 -3.25
C ALA A 55 9.33 10.03 -4.45
N GLN A 56 10.23 9.13 -4.84
CA GLN A 56 9.97 8.17 -5.91
C GLN A 56 8.84 7.19 -5.53
N ASN A 57 8.88 6.66 -4.30
CA ASN A 57 7.86 5.74 -3.81
C ASN A 57 6.52 6.42 -3.54
N ASP A 58 6.49 7.70 -3.16
CA ASP A 58 5.25 8.50 -3.03
C ASP A 58 4.44 8.50 -4.34
N GLN A 59 5.12 8.65 -5.49
CA GLN A 59 4.45 8.58 -6.80
C GLN A 59 3.83 7.21 -7.06
N ALA A 60 4.51 6.13 -6.71
CA ALA A 60 3.99 4.77 -6.86
C ALA A 60 2.78 4.50 -5.93
N VAL A 61 2.85 4.98 -4.69
CA VAL A 61 1.75 4.87 -3.71
C VAL A 61 0.52 5.66 -4.19
N LEU A 62 0.71 6.88 -4.69
CA LEU A 62 -0.37 7.69 -5.26
C LEU A 62 -0.99 7.02 -6.49
N ALA A 63 -0.18 6.44 -7.37
CA ALA A 63 -0.67 5.74 -8.55
C ALA A 63 -1.51 4.51 -8.21
N GLU A 64 -1.13 3.75 -7.17
CA GLU A 64 -1.89 2.56 -6.78
C GLU A 64 -3.15 2.89 -5.97
N MET A 65 -3.01 3.68 -4.90
CA MET A 65 -4.08 3.87 -3.91
C MET A 65 -4.94 5.11 -4.17
N GLY A 66 -4.36 6.14 -4.81
CA GLY A 66 -4.99 7.45 -4.97
C GLY A 66 -5.20 8.19 -3.65
N GLU A 67 -5.41 9.50 -3.75
CA GLU A 67 -5.72 10.34 -2.59
C GLU A 67 -7.24 10.56 -2.47
N VAL A 68 -7.76 10.65 -1.26
CA VAL A 68 -9.20 10.88 -1.03
C VAL A 68 -9.61 12.24 -1.59
N ASN A 69 -10.68 12.26 -2.39
CA ASN A 69 -11.29 13.50 -2.88
C ASN A 69 -12.18 14.17 -1.80
N ALA A 70 -11.57 14.56 -0.67
CA ALA A 70 -12.22 15.24 0.44
C ALA A 70 -11.22 16.20 1.10
N PRO A 71 -10.96 17.39 0.52
CA PRO A 71 -9.86 18.27 0.94
C PRO A 71 -9.98 18.73 2.40
N ALA A 72 -11.19 18.88 2.93
CA ALA A 72 -11.40 19.22 4.34
C ALA A 72 -10.97 18.07 5.28
N LEU A 73 -11.30 16.83 4.94
CA LEU A 73 -10.92 15.65 5.73
C LEU A 73 -9.41 15.37 5.62
N ALA A 74 -8.85 15.44 4.40
CA ALA A 74 -7.42 15.31 4.18
C ALA A 74 -6.63 16.42 4.92
N GLY A 75 -7.14 17.66 4.88
CA GLY A 75 -6.59 18.78 5.66
C GLY A 75 -6.62 18.52 7.16
N TYR A 76 -7.74 18.02 7.69
CA TYR A 76 -7.87 17.67 9.10
C TYR A 76 -6.86 16.59 9.54
N VAL A 77 -6.70 15.50 8.78
CA VAL A 77 -5.69 14.46 9.05
C VAL A 77 -4.29 15.06 9.06
N ARG A 78 -3.97 15.88 8.05
CA ARG A 78 -2.67 16.56 7.95
C ARG A 78 -2.42 17.46 9.16
N ASP A 79 -3.41 18.24 9.57
CA ASP A 79 -3.25 19.20 10.66
C ASP A 79 -3.02 18.49 12.01
N VAL A 80 -3.68 17.36 12.25
CA VAL A 80 -3.39 16.51 13.42
C VAL A 80 -1.97 15.91 13.34
N GLY A 81 -1.57 15.40 12.17
CA GLY A 81 -0.22 14.89 11.96
C GLY A 81 0.87 15.93 12.20
N GLN A 82 0.66 17.16 11.72
CA GLN A 82 1.56 18.30 11.95
C GLN A 82 1.62 18.71 13.42
N ALA A 83 0.48 18.68 14.14
CA ALA A 83 0.45 18.96 15.57
C ALA A 83 1.30 17.96 16.38
N VAL A 84 1.27 16.69 16.01
CA VAL A 84 2.10 15.63 16.63
C VAL A 84 3.57 15.78 16.24
N LEU A 85 3.86 16.02 14.95
CA LEU A 85 5.22 16.23 14.44
C LEU A 85 5.93 17.40 15.15
N ALA A 86 5.21 18.50 15.42
CA ALA A 86 5.75 19.66 16.11
C ALA A 86 6.26 19.37 17.53
N LYS A 87 5.94 18.19 18.08
CA LYS A 87 6.39 17.70 19.40
C LYS A 87 7.40 16.56 19.32
N SER A 88 7.80 16.18 18.10
CA SER A 88 8.77 15.13 17.86
C SER A 88 10.21 15.56 18.17
N HIS A 89 11.16 14.64 18.00
CA HIS A 89 12.59 14.90 18.17
C HIS A 89 13.17 15.85 17.10
N GLU A 90 12.53 15.98 15.93
CA GLU A 90 12.88 16.97 14.90
C GLU A 90 11.62 17.76 14.44
N PRO A 91 11.13 18.74 15.21
CA PRO A 91 9.90 19.49 14.89
C PRO A 91 9.90 20.23 13.55
N GLY A 92 11.09 20.55 13.02
CA GLY A 92 11.27 21.22 11.73
C GLY A 92 11.53 20.28 10.55
N ALA A 93 11.42 18.96 10.75
CA ALA A 93 11.59 17.99 9.67
C ALA A 93 10.46 18.15 8.63
N ALA A 94 10.81 17.98 7.35
CA ALA A 94 9.81 18.01 6.28
C ALA A 94 9.01 16.71 6.29
N PHE A 95 7.69 16.82 6.45
CA PHE A 95 6.75 15.70 6.40
C PHE A 95 5.60 15.98 5.44
N THR A 96 5.15 14.93 4.77
CA THR A 96 3.96 14.92 3.93
C THR A 96 2.98 13.92 4.55
N PHE A 97 1.82 14.40 5.00
CA PHE A 97 0.73 13.56 5.48
C PHE A 97 -0.33 13.44 4.40
N ARG A 98 -0.71 12.21 4.04
CA ARG A 98 -1.73 11.94 3.02
C ARG A 98 -2.83 11.03 3.54
N LEU A 99 -4.04 11.25 3.03
CA LEU A 99 -5.18 10.37 3.24
C LEU A 99 -5.50 9.63 1.94
N MET A 100 -5.25 8.33 1.93
CA MET A 100 -5.35 7.47 0.75
C MET A 100 -6.77 6.92 0.59
N ASP A 101 -7.27 6.89 -0.65
CA ASP A 101 -8.59 6.33 -0.97
C ASP A 101 -8.54 4.80 -1.10
N ASP A 102 -8.13 4.18 -0.01
CA ASP A 102 -8.01 2.73 0.09
C ASP A 102 -8.91 2.21 1.23
N PRO A 103 -9.69 1.14 1.00
CA PRO A 103 -10.61 0.60 2.00
C PRO A 103 -9.92 -0.22 3.11
N THR A 104 -8.65 -0.55 2.93
CA THR A 104 -7.88 -1.38 3.85
C THR A 104 -7.64 -0.62 5.15
N VAL A 105 -7.75 -1.27 6.30
CA VAL A 105 -7.37 -0.67 7.59
C VAL A 105 -5.86 -0.61 7.70
N ASN A 106 -5.25 0.55 7.41
CA ASN A 106 -3.81 0.73 7.47
C ASN A 106 -3.36 2.19 7.71
N ALA A 107 -2.18 2.35 8.27
CA ALA A 107 -1.35 3.54 8.13
C ALA A 107 0.10 3.07 7.99
N PHE A 108 0.95 3.87 7.34
CA PHE A 108 2.35 3.52 7.14
C PHE A 108 3.17 4.77 6.83
N ALA A 109 4.49 4.65 6.97
CA ALA A 109 5.43 5.68 6.59
C ALA A 109 6.51 5.18 5.63
N LEU A 110 6.97 6.09 4.76
CA LEU A 110 8.13 5.88 3.91
C LEU A 110 9.31 6.74 4.39
N PRO A 111 10.56 6.36 4.05
CA PRO A 111 11.72 7.21 4.25
C PRO A 111 11.50 8.62 3.72
N GLY A 112 12.13 9.61 4.35
CA GLY A 112 12.01 11.01 3.91
C GLY A 112 10.78 11.77 4.41
N GLY A 113 9.96 11.19 5.29
CA GLY A 113 8.88 11.91 5.98
C GLY A 113 7.49 11.81 5.35
N TYR A 114 7.24 10.79 4.52
CA TYR A 114 5.91 10.57 3.97
C TYR A 114 5.12 9.64 4.88
N VAL A 115 3.95 10.08 5.35
CA VAL A 115 3.06 9.34 6.25
C VAL A 115 1.67 9.25 5.62
N TYR A 116 1.12 8.05 5.59
CA TYR A 116 -0.12 7.74 4.89
C TYR A 116 -1.11 7.11 5.88
N LEU A 117 -2.34 7.62 5.89
CA LEU A 117 -3.49 6.93 6.48
C LEU A 117 -4.43 6.53 5.35
N THR A 118 -5.10 5.40 5.48
CA THR A 118 -6.15 5.00 4.53
C THR A 118 -7.53 5.47 4.99
N ARG A 119 -8.48 5.59 4.07
CA ARG A 119 -9.89 5.76 4.43
C ARG A 119 -10.42 4.60 5.30
N GLY A 120 -9.92 3.39 5.07
CA GLY A 120 -10.25 2.22 5.87
C GLY A 120 -9.92 2.36 7.35
N ILE A 121 -8.75 2.91 7.72
CA ILE A 121 -8.42 3.08 9.15
C ILE A 121 -9.31 4.13 9.82
N LEU A 122 -9.68 5.20 9.11
CA LEU A 122 -10.58 6.23 9.64
C LEU A 122 -11.97 5.68 10.00
N ALA A 123 -12.45 4.65 9.29
CA ALA A 123 -13.72 4.03 9.63
C ALA A 123 -13.72 3.39 11.03
N TYR A 124 -12.57 2.89 11.49
CA TYR A 124 -12.44 2.13 12.75
C TYR A 124 -11.83 2.93 13.92
N LEU A 125 -11.13 4.03 13.64
CA LEU A 125 -10.81 5.00 14.67
C LEU A 125 -12.09 5.66 15.20
N ASN A 126 -12.16 5.89 16.51
CA ASN A 126 -13.36 6.40 17.18
C ASN A 126 -13.22 7.83 17.70
N ASN A 127 -12.02 8.42 17.63
CA ASN A 127 -11.75 9.78 18.09
C ASN A 127 -10.42 10.31 17.52
N GLU A 128 -10.18 11.61 17.71
CA GLU A 128 -8.99 12.31 17.20
C GLU A 128 -7.73 11.87 17.95
N ALA A 129 -7.82 11.60 19.26
CA ALA A 129 -6.67 11.20 20.06
C ALA A 129 -6.09 9.83 19.64
N ALA A 130 -6.95 8.86 19.31
CA ALA A 130 -6.53 7.59 18.71
C ALA A 130 -5.83 7.83 17.36
N MET A 131 -6.38 8.70 16.51
CA MET A 131 -5.76 9.07 15.24
C MET A 131 -4.40 9.75 15.45
N ALA A 132 -4.29 10.65 16.43
CA ALA A 132 -3.04 11.31 16.79
C ALA A 132 -2.00 10.33 17.32
N GLY A 133 -2.41 9.32 18.10
CA GLY A 133 -1.54 8.23 18.54
C GLY A 133 -1.00 7.40 17.37
N VAL A 134 -1.86 7.00 16.43
CA VAL A 134 -1.46 6.28 15.21
C VAL A 134 -0.51 7.14 14.35
N LEU A 135 -0.83 8.41 14.13
CA LEU A 135 0.06 9.34 13.42
C LEU A 135 1.40 9.52 14.15
N GLY A 136 1.37 9.59 15.49
CA GLY A 136 2.58 9.67 16.31
C GLY A 136 3.45 8.42 16.21
N HIS A 137 2.84 7.24 16.12
CA HIS A 137 3.51 5.97 15.86
C HIS A 137 4.24 5.99 14.50
N GLU A 138 3.56 6.42 13.43
CA GLU A 138 4.18 6.55 12.10
C GLU A 138 5.31 7.59 12.08
N VAL A 139 5.12 8.74 12.74
CA VAL A 139 6.19 9.73 12.93
C VAL A 139 7.35 9.11 13.72
N GLY A 140 7.06 8.26 14.70
CA GLY A 140 8.03 7.45 15.44
C GLY A 140 8.91 6.59 14.53
N HIS A 141 8.32 5.84 13.60
CA HIS A 141 9.06 5.03 12.63
C HIS A 141 10.03 5.86 11.77
N VAL A 142 9.59 7.04 11.31
CA VAL A 142 10.44 7.92 10.51
C VAL A 142 11.56 8.52 11.37
N MET A 143 11.23 9.02 12.56
CA MET A 143 12.20 9.64 13.48
C MET A 143 13.25 8.65 13.95
N ALA A 144 12.87 7.39 14.17
CA ALA A 144 13.79 6.31 14.51
C ALA A 144 14.45 5.65 13.28
N ARG A 145 14.10 6.10 12.07
CA ARG A 145 14.65 5.64 10.78
C ARG A 145 14.49 4.14 10.53
N HIS A 146 13.42 3.53 11.06
CA HIS A 146 13.14 2.10 10.91
C HIS A 146 13.02 1.69 9.43
N GLY A 147 12.45 2.54 8.58
CA GLY A 147 12.35 2.26 7.13
C GLY A 147 13.71 2.19 6.43
N ALA A 148 14.66 3.07 6.80
CA ALA A 148 16.00 3.07 6.22
C ALA A 148 16.87 1.91 6.73
N ASP A 149 16.72 1.54 8.00
CA ASP A 149 17.34 0.33 8.56
C ASP A 149 16.78 -0.93 7.89
N ARG A 150 15.46 -0.99 7.64
CA ARG A 150 14.84 -2.11 6.93
C ARG A 150 15.33 -2.24 5.49
N TYR A 151 15.38 -1.12 4.76
CA TYR A 151 15.96 -1.07 3.42
C TYR A 151 17.40 -1.58 3.41
N THR A 152 18.20 -1.13 4.38
CA THR A 152 19.58 -1.56 4.56
C THR A 152 19.67 -3.07 4.76
N LYS A 153 18.90 -3.62 5.71
CA LYS A 153 18.84 -5.07 5.98
C LYS A 153 18.42 -5.88 4.74
N GLN A 154 17.48 -5.37 3.94
CA GLN A 154 17.03 -6.04 2.71
C GLN A 154 18.11 -6.09 1.63
N VAL A 155 18.83 -4.99 1.39
CA VAL A 155 19.96 -4.96 0.44
C VAL A 155 21.04 -5.95 0.87
N PHE A 156 21.37 -5.99 2.17
CA PHE A 156 22.35 -6.96 2.68
C PHE A 156 21.89 -8.42 2.58
N LEU A 157 20.62 -8.70 2.85
CA LEU A 157 20.05 -10.04 2.66
C LEU A 157 20.06 -10.45 1.18
N GLY A 158 19.73 -9.54 0.26
CA GLY A 158 19.81 -9.77 -1.18
C GLY A 158 21.23 -10.05 -1.67
N LEU A 159 22.22 -9.32 -1.15
CA LEU A 159 23.64 -9.58 -1.42
C LEU A 159 24.14 -10.90 -0.81
N GLY A 160 23.71 -11.24 0.40
CA GLY A 160 24.04 -12.51 1.05
C GLY A 160 23.49 -13.74 0.32
N VAL A 161 22.31 -13.61 -0.27
CA VAL A 161 21.70 -14.62 -1.16
C VAL A 161 22.45 -14.71 -2.49
N ALA A 162 22.83 -13.58 -3.09
CA ALA A 162 23.58 -13.55 -4.34
C ALA A 162 24.96 -14.22 -4.23
N VAL A 163 25.58 -14.18 -3.05
CA VAL A 163 26.84 -14.88 -2.74
C VAL A 163 26.62 -16.34 -2.30
N GLY A 164 25.42 -16.68 -1.81
CA GLY A 164 25.05 -18.00 -1.25
C GLY A 164 24.31 -18.97 -2.19
N GLY A 165 23.97 -18.57 -3.42
CA GLY A 165 23.52 -19.49 -4.48
C GLY A 165 22.14 -20.14 -4.30
N ALA A 166 21.27 -19.65 -3.42
CA ALA A 166 19.92 -20.19 -3.26
C ALA A 166 18.89 -19.12 -2.90
N LEU A 167 18.10 -18.66 -3.87
CA LEU A 167 16.69 -18.32 -3.66
C LEU A 167 15.87 -18.60 -4.92
N SER A 168 14.73 -19.25 -4.71
CA SER A 168 13.69 -19.62 -5.67
C SER A 168 12.98 -18.41 -6.28
N GLY A 169 12.43 -18.57 -7.49
CA GLY A 169 11.76 -17.54 -8.31
C GLY A 169 10.51 -16.88 -7.72
N ASP A 170 10.19 -17.10 -6.44
CA ASP A 170 8.99 -16.61 -5.76
C ASP A 170 9.14 -15.14 -5.26
N LEU A 171 10.36 -14.60 -5.24
CA LEU A 171 10.62 -13.22 -4.80
C LEU A 171 10.33 -12.16 -5.89
N GLY A 172 10.38 -12.53 -7.16
CA GLY A 172 10.30 -11.59 -8.29
C GLY A 172 8.90 -11.05 -8.56
N GLU A 173 7.86 -11.87 -8.37
CA GLU A 173 6.46 -11.48 -8.62
C GLU A 173 5.79 -10.84 -7.40
N GLN A 174 6.23 -11.16 -6.18
CA GLN A 174 5.72 -10.55 -4.95
C GLN A 174 6.01 -9.04 -4.84
N LEU A 175 6.85 -8.48 -5.72
CA LEU A 175 7.31 -7.08 -5.70
C LEU A 175 6.56 -6.16 -6.68
N LEU A 176 5.66 -6.67 -7.53
CA LEU A 176 5.12 -5.92 -8.68
C LEU A 176 3.82 -5.12 -8.43
N GLY A 177 3.40 -4.99 -7.16
CA GLY A 177 2.26 -4.17 -6.76
C GLY A 177 2.52 -3.45 -5.44
N ALA A 178 1.76 -2.39 -5.13
CA ALA A 178 2.00 -1.64 -3.89
C ALA A 178 1.79 -2.51 -2.64
N ALA A 179 0.93 -3.52 -2.70
CA ALA A 179 0.79 -4.52 -1.64
C ALA A 179 2.09 -5.30 -1.36
N GLY A 180 2.88 -5.57 -2.39
CA GLY A 180 4.23 -6.15 -2.32
C GLY A 180 5.29 -5.18 -1.80
N GLN A 181 5.09 -3.88 -2.02
CA GLN A 181 5.92 -2.83 -1.42
C GLN A 181 5.57 -2.62 0.06
N LEU A 182 4.31 -2.83 0.46
CA LEU A 182 3.88 -2.78 1.87
C LEU A 182 4.41 -3.96 2.69
N THR A 183 4.58 -5.16 2.12
CA THR A 183 5.24 -6.28 2.82
C THR A 183 6.72 -6.02 3.09
N LEU A 184 7.36 -5.13 2.33
CA LEU A 184 8.71 -4.64 2.63
C LEU A 184 8.77 -3.73 3.86
N LEU A 185 7.64 -3.12 4.25
CA LEU A 185 7.50 -2.27 5.44
C LEU A 185 7.23 -3.06 6.73
N LYS A 186 7.26 -4.40 6.69
CA LYS A 186 7.10 -5.21 7.91
C LYS A 186 8.22 -4.92 8.92
N TYR A 187 7.88 -4.22 9.98
CA TYR A 187 8.81 -3.82 11.03
C TYR A 187 9.09 -4.94 12.05
N GLY A 188 10.24 -4.85 12.72
CA GLY A 188 10.58 -5.75 13.83
C GLY A 188 9.77 -5.43 15.09
N ARG A 189 9.65 -6.41 16.01
CA ARG A 189 8.94 -6.19 17.28
C ARG A 189 9.58 -5.09 18.15
N ASP A 190 10.89 -4.90 18.05
CA ASP A 190 11.59 -3.80 18.74
C ASP A 190 11.26 -2.44 18.13
N ASP A 191 11.23 -2.35 16.79
CA ASP A 191 10.84 -1.15 16.05
C ASP A 191 9.42 -0.71 16.42
N GLU A 192 8.49 -1.68 16.54
CA GLU A 192 7.10 -1.44 16.97
C GLU A 192 7.04 -0.92 18.40
N ARG A 193 7.75 -1.54 19.36
CA ARG A 193 7.81 -1.06 20.75
C ARG A 193 8.38 0.35 20.86
N GLN A 194 9.42 0.66 20.09
CA GLN A 194 10.02 1.99 20.07
C GLN A 194 9.03 3.01 19.49
N SER A 195 8.35 2.67 18.41
CA SER A 195 7.38 3.55 17.75
C SER A 195 6.12 3.77 18.60
N ASP A 196 5.64 2.73 19.31
CA ASP A 196 4.57 2.86 20.32
C ASP A 196 4.93 3.87 21.40
N LYS A 197 6.15 3.76 21.95
CA LYS A 197 6.64 4.68 22.98
C LYS A 197 6.73 6.11 22.45
N LEU A 198 7.28 6.31 21.25
CA LEU A 198 7.39 7.62 20.63
C LEU A 198 6.01 8.20 20.29
N GLY A 199 5.09 7.38 19.81
CA GLY A 199 3.72 7.78 19.51
C GLY A 199 2.99 8.30 20.74
N VAL A 200 3.07 7.55 21.86
CA VAL A 200 2.55 7.99 23.16
C VAL A 200 3.19 9.31 23.59
N GLU A 201 4.51 9.42 23.49
CA GLU A 201 5.24 10.62 23.89
C GLU A 201 4.83 11.86 23.07
N TYR A 202 4.81 11.75 21.74
CA TYR A 202 4.52 12.88 20.86
C TYR A 202 3.06 13.31 20.95
N ALA A 203 2.12 12.36 20.96
CA ALA A 203 0.70 12.67 21.06
C ALA A 203 0.33 13.24 22.45
N THR A 204 0.95 12.72 23.53
CA THR A 204 0.78 13.31 24.87
C THR A 204 1.28 14.75 24.92
N LYS A 205 2.48 15.03 24.37
CA LYS A 205 3.02 16.40 24.28
C LYS A 205 2.19 17.32 23.38
N ALA A 206 1.44 16.76 22.43
CA ALA A 206 0.50 17.49 21.60
C ALA A 206 -0.87 17.73 22.30
N GLY A 207 -1.07 17.17 23.49
CA GLY A 207 -2.25 17.38 24.33
C GLY A 207 -3.34 16.32 24.17
N TYR A 208 -3.06 15.19 23.53
CA TYR A 208 -4.04 14.12 23.30
C TYR A 208 -4.01 13.03 24.39
N ASP A 209 -5.17 12.40 24.59
CA ASP A 209 -5.30 11.25 25.48
C ASP A 209 -4.86 9.95 24.78
N THR A 210 -3.63 9.51 25.02
CA THR A 210 -3.03 8.38 24.29
C THR A 210 -3.54 7.01 24.73
N ARG A 211 -4.37 6.92 25.77
CA ARG A 211 -5.12 5.69 26.10
C ARG A 211 -6.04 5.28 24.95
N GLU A 212 -6.53 6.25 24.18
CA GLU A 212 -7.38 6.02 23.01
C GLU A 212 -6.65 5.27 21.88
N MET A 213 -5.31 5.37 21.81
CA MET A 213 -4.50 4.56 20.89
C MET A 213 -4.49 3.09 21.31
N ALA A 214 -4.48 2.81 22.61
CA ALA A 214 -4.59 1.44 23.11
C ALA A 214 -5.92 0.82 22.67
N ASP A 215 -7.03 1.54 22.83
CA ASP A 215 -8.35 1.09 22.40
C ASP A 215 -8.45 0.79 20.89
N PHE A 216 -7.66 1.48 20.08
CA PHE A 216 -7.54 1.14 18.66
C PHE A 216 -6.86 -0.23 18.44
N PHE A 217 -5.83 -0.60 19.20
CA PHE A 217 -5.25 -1.96 19.12
C PHE A 217 -6.26 -3.04 19.52
N ARG A 218 -7.09 -2.78 20.53
CA ARG A 218 -8.20 -3.68 20.88
C ARG A 218 -9.18 -3.82 19.71
N THR A 219 -9.50 -2.72 19.03
CA THR A 219 -10.34 -2.72 17.81
C THR A 219 -9.71 -3.59 16.71
N LEU A 220 -8.40 -3.46 16.46
CA LEU A 220 -7.66 -4.28 15.50
C LEU A 220 -7.69 -5.77 15.87
N SER A 221 -7.52 -6.12 17.14
CA SER A 221 -7.62 -7.51 17.61
C SER A 221 -8.99 -8.13 17.38
N LEU A 222 -10.07 -7.35 17.55
CA LEU A 222 -11.43 -7.81 17.24
C LEU A 222 -11.65 -8.00 15.75
N LEU A 223 -11.04 -7.16 14.90
CA LEU A 223 -11.03 -7.35 13.45
C LEU A 223 -10.26 -8.61 13.03
N ASN A 224 -9.18 -8.95 13.73
CA ASN A 224 -8.41 -10.17 13.47
C ASN A 224 -9.20 -11.45 13.80
N GLY A 225 -9.96 -11.43 14.90
CA GLY A 225 -10.76 -12.57 15.36
C GLY A 225 -12.02 -12.82 14.53
N GLY A 226 -12.50 -11.82 13.79
CA GLY A 226 -13.65 -11.89 12.91
C GLY A 226 -13.25 -12.07 11.44
N ALA A 227 -13.47 -13.28 10.90
CA ALA A 227 -13.39 -13.57 9.46
C ALA A 227 -11.99 -13.54 8.82
N GLY A 228 -11.06 -14.37 9.31
CA GLY A 228 -10.05 -15.07 8.48
C GLY A 228 -9.08 -14.24 7.62
N ARG A 229 -9.08 -12.90 7.73
CA ARG A 229 -8.23 -12.00 6.97
C ARG A 229 -7.57 -11.04 7.95
N LEU A 230 -6.26 -11.19 8.13
CA LEU A 230 -5.46 -10.25 8.91
C LEU A 230 -5.61 -8.84 8.28
N PRO A 231 -5.99 -7.79 9.04
CA PRO A 231 -5.92 -6.40 8.61
C PRO A 231 -4.51 -6.09 8.10
N ALA A 232 -4.39 -5.30 7.04
CA ALA A 232 -3.07 -4.97 6.50
C ALA A 232 -2.17 -4.29 7.52
N TRP A 233 -2.75 -3.52 8.46
CA TRP A 233 -2.04 -3.02 9.64
C TRP A 233 -1.20 -4.11 10.30
N THR A 234 -1.76 -5.28 10.61
CA THR A 234 -1.02 -6.36 11.29
C THR A 234 0.05 -7.04 10.42
N SER A 235 -0.02 -6.83 9.10
CA SER A 235 1.00 -7.32 8.16
C SER A 235 2.23 -6.41 8.15
N SER A 236 2.04 -5.08 8.19
CA SER A 236 3.14 -4.09 8.27
C SER A 236 3.62 -3.83 9.70
N HIS A 237 2.73 -3.92 10.69
CA HIS A 237 2.96 -3.70 12.12
C HIS A 237 2.64 -4.97 12.92
N PRO A 238 3.54 -5.96 12.96
CA PRO A 238 3.32 -7.18 13.71
C PRO A 238 3.08 -6.89 15.20
N ASP A 239 1.99 -7.40 15.74
CA ASP A 239 1.69 -7.23 17.17
C ASP A 239 2.76 -7.97 18.02
N PRO A 240 3.50 -7.28 18.91
CA PRO A 240 4.35 -7.92 19.90
C PRO A 240 3.57 -8.75 20.94
N GLY A 241 2.23 -8.69 20.96
CA GLY A 241 1.32 -9.48 21.81
C GLY A 241 0.79 -8.72 23.02
N GLU A 242 1.32 -7.53 23.30
CA GLU A 242 1.11 -6.78 24.55
C GLU A 242 0.89 -5.27 24.28
N ARG A 243 0.52 -4.86 23.05
CA ARG A 243 0.44 -3.42 22.71
C ARG A 243 -0.61 -2.69 23.53
N PHE A 244 -1.80 -3.27 23.71
CA PHE A 244 -2.87 -2.66 24.52
C PHE A 244 -2.37 -2.32 25.93
N GLU A 245 -1.77 -3.29 26.61
CA GLU A 245 -1.27 -3.16 27.99
C GLU A 245 -0.08 -2.22 28.08
N THR A 246 0.85 -2.34 27.15
CA THR A 246 2.07 -1.52 27.12
C THR A 246 1.74 -0.05 26.86
N VAL A 247 0.87 0.24 25.88
CA VAL A 247 0.49 1.60 25.51
C VAL A 247 -0.34 2.26 26.60
N ASN A 248 -1.24 1.52 27.27
CA ASN A 248 -1.95 2.03 28.44
C ASN A 248 -0.98 2.42 29.56
N LYS A 249 -0.04 1.53 29.91
CA LYS A 249 0.96 1.81 30.94
C LYS A 249 1.85 3.01 30.58
N LEU A 250 2.31 3.10 29.33
CA LEU A 250 3.10 4.24 28.86
C LEU A 250 2.29 5.54 28.91
N SER A 251 1.01 5.49 28.55
CA SER A 251 0.11 6.65 28.61
C SER A 251 -0.08 7.13 30.05
N GLU A 252 -0.36 6.21 30.98
CA GLU A 252 -0.47 6.54 32.41
C GLU A 252 0.82 7.20 32.92
N GLN A 253 1.98 6.65 32.58
CA GLN A 253 3.27 7.22 32.98
C GLN A 253 3.53 8.60 32.38
N ALA A 254 3.25 8.78 31.08
CA ALA A 254 3.48 10.04 30.38
C ALA A 254 2.52 11.15 30.82
N GLN A 255 1.29 10.78 31.22
CA GLN A 255 0.24 11.71 31.61
C GLN A 255 0.19 11.95 33.13
N ALA A 256 0.82 11.10 33.94
CA ALA A 256 0.83 11.20 35.39
C ALA A 256 1.38 12.55 35.87
N GLY A 257 0.64 13.19 36.78
CA GLY A 257 1.05 14.45 37.40
C GLY A 257 0.94 15.68 36.49
N LEU A 258 0.49 15.54 35.24
CA LEU A 258 0.19 16.68 34.38
C LEU A 258 -1.20 17.22 34.75
N ALA A 259 -1.26 18.49 35.20
CA ALA A 259 -2.51 19.17 35.56
C ALA A 259 -3.39 19.54 34.35
N THR A 260 -3.17 18.89 33.20
CA THR A 260 -3.85 19.17 31.93
C THR A 260 -4.91 18.10 31.68
N ARG A 261 -6.11 18.53 31.28
CA ARG A 261 -7.09 17.61 30.71
C ARG A 261 -6.69 17.33 29.27
N PHE A 262 -6.38 16.07 28.98
CA PHE A 262 -6.04 15.64 27.62
C PHE A 262 -7.29 15.58 26.74
N ASN A 263 -7.12 15.94 25.47
CA ASN A 263 -8.18 15.97 24.48
C ASN A 263 -8.42 14.58 23.90
N VAL A 264 -9.69 14.19 23.78
CA VAL A 264 -10.14 13.00 23.03
C VAL A 264 -10.73 13.40 21.70
N ASP A 265 -11.54 14.48 21.67
CA ASP A 265 -12.19 15.07 20.50
C ASP A 265 -13.02 14.09 19.65
N ARG A 266 -13.71 13.15 20.33
CA ARG A 266 -14.57 12.13 19.70
C ARG A 266 -15.63 12.71 18.77
N GLU A 267 -16.40 13.70 19.20
CA GLU A 267 -17.48 14.24 18.36
C GLU A 267 -16.96 14.98 17.12
N LYS A 268 -15.88 15.76 17.29
CA LYS A 268 -15.22 16.47 16.19
C LYS A 268 -14.74 15.46 15.14
N TYR A 269 -14.06 14.39 15.59
CA TYR A 269 -13.62 13.31 14.73
C TYR A 269 -14.79 12.63 14.00
N LEU A 270 -15.84 12.23 14.73
CA LEU A 270 -16.98 11.54 14.13
C LEU A 270 -17.67 12.38 13.05
N ARG A 271 -17.85 13.68 13.29
CA ARG A 271 -18.39 14.60 12.28
C ARG A 271 -17.47 14.73 11.06
N ALA A 272 -16.15 14.69 11.23
CA ALA A 272 -15.20 14.75 10.12
C ALA A 272 -15.27 13.51 9.22
N VAL A 273 -15.58 12.33 9.78
CA VAL A 273 -15.71 11.07 9.02
C VAL A 273 -17.14 10.77 8.54
N ASP A 274 -18.12 11.63 8.82
CA ASP A 274 -19.49 11.44 8.31
C ASP A 274 -19.50 11.54 6.78
N GLY A 275 -19.99 10.49 6.12
CA GLY A 275 -20.12 10.42 4.68
C GLY A 275 -18.90 9.86 3.93
N ILE A 276 -17.82 9.46 4.62
CA ILE A 276 -16.71 8.77 3.95
C ILE A 276 -17.21 7.47 3.34
N VAL A 277 -16.67 7.11 2.17
CA VAL A 277 -16.93 5.79 1.57
C VAL A 277 -16.45 4.72 2.56
N PHE A 278 -17.22 3.63 2.69
CA PHE A 278 -16.89 2.48 3.51
C PHE A 278 -16.70 1.25 2.63
N GLY A 279 -15.62 0.50 2.87
CA GLY A 279 -15.24 -0.60 2.00
C GLY A 279 -14.84 -0.16 0.59
N LYS A 280 -14.82 -1.11 -0.34
CA LYS A 280 -14.49 -0.85 -1.76
C LYS A 280 -15.52 0.09 -2.38
N ASN A 281 -15.06 1.01 -3.24
CA ASN A 281 -15.94 1.88 -4.01
C ASN A 281 -16.36 1.16 -5.31
N PRO A 282 -17.61 0.65 -5.44
CA PRO A 282 -18.02 -0.08 -6.65
C PRO A 282 -18.07 0.83 -7.89
N ARG A 283 -18.03 2.16 -7.75
CA ARG A 283 -17.98 3.05 -8.90
C ARG A 283 -16.64 3.01 -9.66
N GLU A 284 -15.61 2.53 -8.99
CA GLU A 284 -14.23 2.46 -9.47
C GLU A 284 -13.82 1.05 -9.92
N GLY A 285 -14.77 0.13 -10.00
CA GLY A 285 -14.49 -1.25 -10.39
C GLY A 285 -14.96 -2.26 -9.36
N PHE A 286 -15.74 -3.23 -9.82
CA PHE A 286 -16.15 -4.38 -9.03
C PHE A 286 -16.35 -5.59 -9.92
N GLU A 287 -16.27 -6.77 -9.31
CA GLU A 287 -16.61 -8.03 -9.97
C GLU A 287 -18.06 -8.39 -9.67
N ASP A 288 -18.80 -8.78 -10.70
CA ASP A 288 -20.16 -9.28 -10.57
C ASP A 288 -20.45 -10.29 -11.69
N ALA A 289 -20.90 -11.49 -11.30
CA ALA A 289 -21.24 -12.58 -12.22
C ALA A 289 -20.18 -12.90 -13.29
N GLY A 290 -18.89 -12.91 -12.92
CA GLY A 290 -17.78 -13.20 -13.85
C GLY A 290 -17.42 -12.04 -14.78
N TRP A 291 -17.87 -10.82 -14.48
CA TRP A 291 -17.49 -9.60 -15.19
C TRP A 291 -16.86 -8.60 -14.25
N PHE A 292 -15.78 -7.98 -14.68
CA PHE A 292 -15.32 -6.74 -14.09
C PHE A 292 -16.10 -5.58 -14.71
N LYS A 293 -16.67 -4.72 -13.88
CA LYS A 293 -17.51 -3.59 -14.27
C LYS A 293 -16.93 -2.32 -13.65
N HIS A 294 -16.71 -1.28 -14.44
CA HIS A 294 -16.24 0.03 -13.97
C HIS A 294 -17.25 1.14 -14.33
N PRO A 295 -18.14 1.52 -13.40
CA PRO A 295 -19.19 2.51 -13.64
C PRO A 295 -18.69 3.90 -14.07
N ASP A 296 -17.68 4.46 -13.40
CA ASP A 296 -17.25 5.83 -13.69
C ASP A 296 -16.51 5.97 -15.04
N LEU A 297 -15.75 4.94 -15.43
CA LEU A 297 -15.12 4.86 -16.75
C LEU A 297 -16.02 4.18 -17.79
N ASP A 298 -17.23 3.75 -17.42
CA ASP A 298 -18.27 3.14 -18.25
C ASP A 298 -17.78 1.94 -19.11
N PHE A 299 -17.03 1.00 -18.54
CA PHE A 299 -16.61 -0.21 -19.26
C PHE A 299 -16.83 -1.50 -18.46
N GLN A 300 -16.76 -2.63 -19.16
CA GLN A 300 -16.73 -3.97 -18.58
C GLN A 300 -15.85 -4.91 -19.41
N PHE A 301 -15.38 -5.99 -18.79
CA PHE A 301 -14.72 -7.12 -19.45
C PHE A 301 -14.87 -8.39 -18.60
N VAL A 302 -14.65 -9.57 -19.20
CA VAL A 302 -14.83 -10.87 -18.56
C VAL A 302 -13.68 -11.18 -17.59
N VAL A 303 -14.03 -11.77 -16.45
CA VAL A 303 -13.10 -12.38 -15.50
C VAL A 303 -13.20 -13.89 -15.70
N PRO A 304 -12.14 -14.57 -16.19
CA PRO A 304 -12.23 -16.00 -16.44
C PRO A 304 -12.50 -16.78 -15.15
N PRO A 305 -13.24 -17.91 -15.21
CA PRO A 305 -13.56 -18.68 -14.02
C PRO A 305 -12.33 -19.09 -13.22
N GLY A 306 -12.38 -18.87 -11.90
CA GLY A 306 -11.29 -19.21 -10.98
C GLY A 306 -10.10 -18.25 -10.98
N TRP A 307 -10.10 -17.22 -11.83
CA TRP A 307 -9.06 -16.19 -11.78
C TRP A 307 -9.27 -15.27 -10.60
N LEU A 308 -8.16 -14.84 -9.99
CA LEU A 308 -8.13 -13.81 -8.98
C LEU A 308 -8.04 -12.44 -9.65
N LEU A 309 -8.73 -11.45 -9.10
CA LEU A 309 -8.72 -10.08 -9.60
C LEU A 309 -8.29 -9.11 -8.49
N GLN A 310 -7.37 -8.20 -8.84
CA GLN A 310 -6.98 -7.05 -8.02
C GLN A 310 -7.23 -5.77 -8.82
N ASN A 311 -8.03 -4.87 -8.24
CA ASN A 311 -8.33 -3.56 -8.80
C ASN A 311 -7.58 -2.49 -8.00
N SER A 312 -6.80 -1.65 -8.68
CA SER A 312 -6.17 -0.45 -8.13
C SER A 312 -6.52 0.79 -8.98
N LYS A 313 -6.09 1.99 -8.56
CA LYS A 313 -6.45 3.22 -9.27
C LYS A 313 -5.86 3.30 -10.67
N SER A 314 -4.71 2.69 -10.91
CA SER A 314 -4.01 2.74 -12.20
C SER A 314 -4.18 1.49 -13.05
N LYS A 315 -4.51 0.33 -12.46
CA LYS A 315 -4.55 -0.95 -13.18
C LYS A 315 -5.52 -1.96 -12.58
N VAL A 316 -5.94 -2.91 -13.42
CA VAL A 316 -6.64 -4.13 -13.00
C VAL A 316 -5.78 -5.33 -13.36
N VAL A 317 -5.41 -6.14 -12.38
CA VAL A 317 -4.58 -7.33 -12.57
C VAL A 317 -5.43 -8.56 -12.34
N LEU A 318 -5.33 -9.53 -13.24
CA LEU A 318 -5.96 -10.82 -13.15
C LEU A 318 -4.91 -11.92 -13.28
N ALA A 319 -5.07 -13.00 -12.50
CA ALA A 319 -4.20 -14.18 -12.60
C ALA A 319 -4.98 -15.47 -12.33
N PRO A 320 -4.69 -16.58 -13.03
CA PRO A 320 -5.19 -17.90 -12.67
C PRO A 320 -4.61 -18.36 -11.33
N GLN A 321 -5.25 -19.33 -10.68
CA GLN A 321 -4.77 -19.88 -9.40
C GLN A 321 -3.38 -20.51 -9.49
N ASP A 322 -3.01 -21.05 -10.66
CA ASP A 322 -1.70 -21.64 -10.91
C ASP A 322 -0.59 -20.60 -11.17
N ARG A 323 -0.96 -19.31 -11.29
CA ARG A 323 -0.07 -18.16 -11.53
C ARG A 323 0.82 -18.29 -12.76
N LYS A 324 0.44 -19.11 -13.74
CA LYS A 324 1.23 -19.31 -14.98
C LYS A 324 1.12 -18.17 -15.98
N SER A 325 0.17 -17.26 -15.77
CA SER A 325 -0.01 -16.07 -16.59
C SER A 325 -0.54 -14.91 -15.76
N THR A 326 -0.45 -13.71 -16.31
CA THR A 326 -1.13 -12.54 -15.76
C THR A 326 -1.77 -11.76 -16.90
N ALA A 327 -2.93 -11.17 -16.65
CA ALA A 327 -3.54 -10.19 -17.53
C ALA A 327 -3.64 -8.86 -16.77
N THR A 328 -3.14 -7.78 -17.36
CA THR A 328 -3.20 -6.44 -16.77
C THR A 328 -3.93 -5.50 -17.71
N LEU A 329 -5.00 -4.87 -17.22
CA LEU A 329 -5.56 -3.67 -17.83
C LEU A 329 -4.87 -2.44 -17.24
N THR A 330 -4.36 -1.57 -18.10
CA THR A 330 -3.81 -0.26 -17.74
C THR A 330 -4.17 0.78 -18.80
N LEU A 331 -3.92 2.05 -18.52
CA LEU A 331 -3.89 3.07 -19.57
C LEU A 331 -2.51 3.08 -20.23
N ALA A 332 -2.49 3.13 -21.55
CA ALA A 332 -1.29 3.33 -22.33
C ALA A 332 -1.10 4.81 -22.68
N GLU A 333 0.15 5.22 -22.83
CA GLU A 333 0.49 6.51 -23.41
C GLU A 333 0.33 6.47 -24.93
N GLY A 334 -0.05 7.60 -25.52
CA GLY A 334 -0.21 7.75 -26.97
C GLY A 334 -1.58 8.25 -27.39
N ALA A 335 -1.65 8.84 -28.58
CA ALA A 335 -2.87 9.43 -29.13
C ALA A 335 -3.82 8.41 -29.79
N SER A 336 -3.35 7.18 -30.05
CA SER A 336 -4.09 6.10 -30.70
C SER A 336 -3.53 4.74 -30.30
N ALA A 337 -4.28 3.66 -30.54
CA ALA A 337 -3.80 2.29 -30.33
C ALA A 337 -2.57 1.97 -31.18
N ALA A 338 -2.50 2.50 -32.40
CA ALA A 338 -1.32 2.37 -33.26
C ALA A 338 -0.10 3.08 -32.67
N ALA A 339 -0.26 4.32 -32.20
CA ALA A 339 0.83 5.06 -31.57
C ALA A 339 1.34 4.39 -30.28
N ALA A 340 0.43 3.84 -29.47
CA ALA A 340 0.80 3.09 -28.27
C ALA A 340 1.55 1.79 -28.61
N ALA A 341 1.12 1.06 -29.65
CA ALA A 341 1.83 -0.12 -30.13
C ALA A 341 3.22 0.22 -30.70
N ASP A 342 3.34 1.33 -31.43
CA ASP A 342 4.62 1.84 -31.93
C ASP A 342 5.58 2.24 -30.81
N ALA A 343 5.06 2.79 -29.70
CA ALA A 343 5.86 3.10 -28.53
C ALA A 343 6.38 1.81 -27.87
N LEU A 344 5.50 0.82 -27.63
CA LEU A 344 5.90 -0.47 -27.06
C LEU A 344 6.96 -1.19 -27.90
N ALA A 345 6.83 -1.16 -29.23
CA ALA A 345 7.77 -1.82 -30.13
C ALA A 345 9.18 -1.18 -30.17
N LYS A 346 9.34 0.03 -29.62
CA LYS A 346 10.64 0.72 -29.53
C LYS A 346 11.37 0.45 -28.22
N GLU A 347 10.74 -0.22 -27.26
CA GLU A 347 11.37 -0.59 -25.99
C GLU A 347 12.45 -1.65 -26.23
N ASP A 348 13.68 -1.40 -25.75
CA ASP A 348 14.84 -2.27 -25.99
C ASP A 348 14.62 -3.72 -25.51
N ALA A 349 13.81 -3.90 -24.47
CA ALA A 349 13.49 -5.21 -23.91
C ALA A 349 12.44 -5.99 -24.73
N VAL A 350 11.79 -5.36 -25.71
CA VAL A 350 10.62 -5.90 -26.42
C VAL A 350 10.98 -6.26 -27.86
N GLN A 351 10.88 -7.54 -28.19
CA GLN A 351 10.94 -8.03 -29.57
C GLN A 351 9.51 -8.28 -30.08
N GLU A 352 8.99 -7.41 -30.95
CA GLU A 352 7.70 -7.64 -31.61
C GLU A 352 7.79 -8.84 -32.58
N LEU A 353 6.83 -9.76 -32.49
CA LEU A 353 6.76 -10.97 -33.29
C LEU A 353 5.62 -10.94 -34.30
N GLU A 354 4.47 -10.39 -33.89
CA GLU A 354 3.26 -10.31 -34.69
C GLU A 354 2.51 -9.04 -34.32
N ARG A 355 1.90 -8.37 -35.32
CA ARG A 355 1.03 -7.22 -35.11
C ARG A 355 -0.20 -7.33 -36.00
N GLN A 356 -1.35 -7.01 -35.44
CA GLN A 356 -2.63 -6.99 -36.13
C GLN A 356 -3.41 -5.72 -35.77
N THR A 357 -3.92 -5.02 -36.78
CA THR A 357 -4.98 -4.02 -36.59
C THR A 357 -6.33 -4.72 -36.61
N LEU A 358 -7.18 -4.41 -35.64
CA LEU A 358 -8.48 -5.07 -35.45
C LEU A 358 -9.50 -4.09 -34.83
N THR A 359 -10.70 -4.59 -34.58
CA THR A 359 -11.69 -3.90 -33.76
C THR A 359 -12.13 -4.79 -32.61
N VAL A 360 -12.24 -4.24 -31.40
CA VAL A 360 -12.81 -4.93 -30.23
C VAL A 360 -14.16 -4.29 -29.92
N ASN A 361 -15.25 -5.03 -30.10
CA ASN A 361 -16.62 -4.53 -29.89
C ASN A 361 -16.89 -3.16 -30.57
N GLY A 362 -16.41 -3.00 -31.80
CA GLY A 362 -16.54 -1.78 -32.60
C GLY A 362 -15.52 -0.67 -32.30
N MET A 363 -14.62 -0.87 -31.34
CA MET A 363 -13.56 0.08 -31.00
C MET A 363 -12.28 -0.20 -31.80
N PRO A 364 -11.61 0.82 -32.35
CA PRO A 364 -10.31 0.66 -32.98
C PRO A 364 -9.29 0.04 -32.02
N ALA A 365 -8.55 -0.95 -32.49
CA ALA A 365 -7.58 -1.65 -31.67
C ALA A 365 -6.36 -2.13 -32.46
N VAL A 366 -5.26 -2.34 -31.75
CA VAL A 366 -4.05 -3.00 -32.25
C VAL A 366 -3.65 -4.08 -31.26
N ARG A 367 -3.41 -5.30 -31.77
CA ARG A 367 -2.90 -6.42 -30.99
C ARG A 367 -1.49 -6.75 -31.45
N ALA A 368 -0.55 -6.80 -30.51
CA ALA A 368 0.82 -7.20 -30.76
C ALA A 368 1.17 -8.42 -29.89
N LYS A 369 1.85 -9.41 -30.48
CA LYS A 369 2.56 -10.45 -29.74
C LYS A 369 4.03 -10.10 -29.72
N SER A 370 4.65 -10.20 -28.55
CA SER A 370 6.04 -9.86 -28.37
C SER A 370 6.74 -10.85 -27.47
N ARG A 371 8.06 -10.98 -27.63
CA ARG A 371 8.95 -11.61 -26.65
C ARG A 371 9.61 -10.51 -25.81
N ILE A 372 9.55 -10.63 -24.49
CA ILE A 372 10.16 -9.70 -23.55
C ILE A 372 11.40 -10.35 -22.95
N THR A 373 12.53 -9.67 -23.05
CA THR A 373 13.79 -10.08 -22.45
C THR A 373 13.92 -9.47 -21.06
N VAL A 374 13.90 -10.31 -20.03
CA VAL A 374 14.06 -9.88 -18.64
C VAL A 374 15.46 -10.28 -18.15
N ALA A 375 16.23 -9.31 -17.67
CA ALA A 375 17.57 -9.57 -17.14
C ALA A 375 17.50 -10.62 -16.00
N ASN A 376 18.43 -11.58 -16.02
CA ASN A 376 18.50 -12.69 -15.06
C ASN A 376 17.32 -13.67 -15.06
N GLN A 377 16.47 -13.69 -16.09
CA GLN A 377 15.51 -14.78 -16.31
C GLN A 377 15.98 -15.71 -17.43
N PRO A 378 16.14 -17.02 -17.16
CA PRO A 378 16.62 -17.98 -18.16
C PRO A 378 15.54 -18.38 -19.17
N VAL A 379 14.26 -18.17 -18.84
CA VAL A 379 13.11 -18.46 -19.70
C VAL A 379 12.56 -17.14 -20.22
N ALA A 380 12.30 -17.07 -21.52
CA ALA A 380 11.74 -15.86 -22.13
C ALA A 380 10.28 -15.67 -21.71
N THR A 381 9.91 -14.41 -21.46
CA THR A 381 8.51 -14.05 -21.21
C THR A 381 7.86 -13.68 -22.55
N MET A 382 6.70 -14.24 -22.81
CA MET A 382 5.88 -13.92 -23.97
C MET A 382 4.74 -13.01 -23.56
N ALA A 383 4.43 -12.05 -24.44
CA ALA A 383 3.38 -11.07 -24.24
C ALA A 383 2.37 -11.08 -25.39
N VAL A 384 1.09 -10.90 -25.05
CA VAL A 384 0.05 -10.46 -25.98
C VAL A 384 -0.53 -9.15 -25.45
N THR A 385 -0.33 -8.05 -26.17
CA THR A 385 -0.85 -6.74 -25.78
C THR A 385 -1.93 -6.31 -26.75
N THR A 386 -3.13 -6.00 -26.26
CA THR A 386 -4.21 -5.41 -27.05
C THR A 386 -4.45 -3.98 -26.60
N PHE A 387 -4.14 -3.01 -27.46
CA PHE A 387 -4.44 -1.59 -27.29
C PHE A 387 -5.81 -1.30 -27.88
N ILE A 388 -6.70 -0.67 -27.12
CA ILE A 388 -8.08 -0.39 -27.52
C ILE A 388 -8.40 1.08 -27.26
N GLU A 389 -8.89 1.78 -28.29
CA GLU A 389 -9.26 3.19 -28.20
C GLU A 389 -10.70 3.37 -27.71
N ARG A 390 -10.88 4.15 -26.63
CA ARG A 390 -12.21 4.49 -26.13
C ARG A 390 -12.19 5.78 -25.34
N GLY A 391 -13.14 6.68 -25.63
CA GLY A 391 -13.35 7.91 -24.85
C GLY A 391 -12.13 8.83 -24.78
N GLY A 392 -11.35 8.91 -25.86
CA GLY A 392 -10.10 9.69 -25.90
C GLY A 392 -8.93 9.09 -25.12
N LYS A 393 -9.05 7.83 -24.66
CA LYS A 393 -7.99 7.08 -23.97
C LYS A 393 -7.62 5.83 -24.76
N VAL A 394 -6.41 5.33 -24.52
CA VAL A 394 -5.96 4.02 -25.00
C VAL A 394 -5.84 3.07 -23.80
N TYR A 395 -6.66 2.03 -23.81
CA TYR A 395 -6.61 0.96 -22.82
C TYR A 395 -5.68 -0.13 -23.33
N ALA A 396 -4.71 -0.57 -22.53
CA ALA A 396 -3.84 -1.68 -22.84
C ALA A 396 -4.17 -2.89 -21.97
N PHE A 397 -4.53 -3.99 -22.62
CA PHE A 397 -4.61 -5.31 -22.01
C PHE A 397 -3.30 -6.04 -22.29
N VAL A 398 -2.46 -6.17 -21.28
CA VAL A 398 -1.15 -6.84 -21.35
C VAL A 398 -1.28 -8.23 -20.73
N GLY A 399 -1.26 -9.27 -21.57
CA GLY A 399 -1.20 -10.66 -21.13
C GLY A 399 0.23 -11.17 -21.16
N LEU A 400 0.74 -11.66 -20.03
CA LEU A 400 2.10 -12.20 -19.90
C LEU A 400 2.05 -13.68 -19.48
N ALA A 401 2.95 -14.48 -20.03
CA ALA A 401 3.25 -15.83 -19.53
C ALA A 401 4.69 -16.22 -19.93
N GLN A 402 5.27 -17.19 -19.24
CA GLN A 402 6.53 -17.79 -19.69
C GLN A 402 6.31 -18.53 -21.01
N GLU A 403 7.31 -18.54 -21.89
CA GLU A 403 7.21 -19.12 -23.24
C GLU A 403 6.62 -20.55 -23.29
N PRO A 404 6.96 -21.48 -22.36
CA PRO A 404 6.36 -22.83 -22.35
C PRO A 404 4.85 -22.86 -22.07
N ASP A 405 4.34 -21.92 -21.26
CA ASP A 405 2.93 -21.87 -20.86
C ASP A 405 2.10 -20.95 -21.76
N PHE A 406 2.74 -20.04 -22.50
CA PHE A 406 2.05 -18.97 -23.25
C PHE A 406 0.99 -19.48 -24.24
N ALA A 407 1.29 -20.53 -25.00
CA ALA A 407 0.34 -21.08 -25.96
C ALA A 407 -0.96 -21.60 -25.31
N ALA A 408 -0.85 -22.20 -24.12
CA ALA A 408 -2.00 -22.70 -23.36
C ALA A 408 -2.79 -21.56 -22.69
N GLN A 409 -2.11 -20.47 -22.31
CA GLN A 409 -2.71 -19.32 -21.63
C GLN A 409 -3.32 -18.29 -22.59
N LEU A 410 -2.83 -18.24 -23.83
CA LEU A 410 -3.22 -17.27 -24.86
C LEU A 410 -4.73 -17.11 -25.06
N PRO A 411 -5.56 -18.17 -25.11
CA PRO A 411 -7.01 -18.02 -25.30
C PRO A 411 -7.68 -17.19 -24.20
N ASN A 412 -7.27 -17.35 -22.94
CA ASN A 412 -7.81 -16.58 -21.82
C ASN A 412 -7.31 -15.12 -21.86
N LEU A 413 -6.02 -14.91 -22.15
CA LEU A 413 -5.44 -13.57 -22.24
C LEU A 413 -6.10 -12.74 -23.35
N VAL A 414 -6.40 -13.38 -24.50
CA VAL A 414 -7.10 -12.76 -25.62
C VAL A 414 -8.58 -12.53 -25.30
N SER A 415 -9.27 -13.49 -24.68
CA SER A 415 -10.71 -13.37 -24.37
C SER A 415 -11.01 -12.23 -23.38
N ILE A 416 -10.13 -11.99 -22.40
CA ILE A 416 -10.22 -10.85 -21.49
C ILE A 416 -10.24 -9.55 -22.30
N ALA A 417 -9.28 -9.35 -23.20
CA ALA A 417 -9.20 -8.14 -24.02
C ALA A 417 -10.38 -8.03 -25.00
N ASP A 418 -10.75 -9.11 -25.69
CA ASP A 418 -11.82 -9.11 -26.70
C ASP A 418 -13.22 -8.90 -26.11
N SER A 419 -13.39 -9.16 -24.81
CA SER A 419 -14.62 -8.89 -24.09
C SER A 419 -14.79 -7.42 -23.65
N PHE A 420 -13.77 -6.57 -23.82
CA PHE A 420 -13.82 -5.17 -23.42
C PHE A 420 -14.91 -4.43 -24.18
N ALA A 421 -15.88 -3.89 -23.43
CA ALA A 421 -17.05 -3.24 -23.99
C ALA A 421 -17.52 -2.08 -23.09
N PRO A 422 -18.33 -1.15 -23.62
CA PRO A 422 -19.08 -0.24 -22.77
C PRO A 422 -19.90 -0.99 -21.72
N LEU A 423 -20.03 -0.42 -20.53
CA LEU A 423 -20.84 -1.02 -19.47
C LEU A 423 -22.30 -1.13 -19.96
N ALA A 424 -22.84 -2.34 -20.04
CA ALA A 424 -24.17 -2.59 -20.58
C ALA A 424 -25.26 -2.51 -19.49
N ASP A 425 -24.92 -2.93 -18.28
CA ASP A 425 -25.83 -3.09 -17.16
C ASP A 425 -26.23 -1.73 -16.53
N ALA A 426 -27.51 -1.37 -16.64
CA ALA A 426 -28.05 -0.14 -16.08
C ALA A 426 -28.01 -0.08 -14.54
N ALA A 427 -28.14 -1.23 -13.87
CA ALA A 427 -28.02 -1.30 -12.41
C ALA A 427 -26.56 -1.02 -11.99
N ALA A 428 -25.58 -1.61 -12.69
CA ALA A 428 -24.17 -1.35 -12.44
C ALA A 428 -23.79 0.12 -12.62
N LYS A 429 -24.36 0.83 -13.62
CA LYS A 429 -24.10 2.27 -13.83
C LYS A 429 -24.51 3.15 -12.64
N THR A 430 -25.58 2.75 -11.96
CA THR A 430 -26.19 3.51 -10.85
C THR A 430 -25.78 3.02 -9.48
N VAL A 431 -24.87 2.04 -9.40
CA VAL A 431 -24.36 1.51 -8.14
C VAL A 431 -23.79 2.63 -7.28
N ARG A 432 -24.12 2.58 -5.98
CA ARG A 432 -23.67 3.55 -4.99
C ARG A 432 -22.71 2.90 -4.00
N PRO A 433 -21.65 3.62 -3.60
CA PRO A 433 -20.75 3.14 -2.56
C PRO A 433 -21.46 3.12 -1.21
N MET A 434 -21.10 2.16 -0.37
CA MET A 434 -21.44 2.24 1.04
C MET A 434 -20.72 3.42 1.67
N LYS A 435 -21.31 4.01 2.71
CA LYS A 435 -20.74 5.13 3.43
C LYS A 435 -20.87 4.94 4.93
N ILE A 436 -19.89 5.47 5.67
CA ILE A 436 -20.08 5.75 7.09
C ILE A 436 -21.11 6.87 7.20
N LYS A 437 -22.14 6.66 7.99
CA LYS A 437 -23.05 7.71 8.42
C LYS A 437 -22.94 7.87 9.92
N VAL A 438 -22.75 9.10 10.38
CA VAL A 438 -22.81 9.41 11.81
C VAL A 438 -24.22 9.85 12.17
N VAL A 439 -24.79 9.14 13.14
CA VAL A 439 -26.15 9.34 13.63
C VAL A 439 -26.12 9.65 15.12
N THR A 440 -27.12 10.37 15.60
CA THR A 440 -27.27 10.72 17.01
C THR A 440 -28.22 9.74 17.68
N ALA A 441 -27.79 9.14 18.79
CA ALA A 441 -28.66 8.31 19.64
C ALA A 441 -29.89 9.13 20.08
N ASN A 442 -31.08 8.64 19.77
CA ASN A 442 -32.33 9.35 20.03
C ASN A 442 -32.90 9.10 21.44
N ALA A 443 -32.41 8.07 22.13
CA ALA A 443 -32.79 7.67 23.48
C ALA A 443 -31.61 6.98 24.19
N ASP A 444 -31.71 6.84 25.51
CA ASP A 444 -30.81 5.99 26.29
C ASP A 444 -31.17 4.52 26.00
N ALA A 445 -30.28 3.80 25.34
CA ALA A 445 -30.54 2.47 24.81
C ALA A 445 -29.22 1.68 24.64
N THR A 446 -29.29 0.39 24.32
CA THR A 446 -28.08 -0.33 23.91
C THR A 446 -27.63 0.11 22.51
N LEU A 447 -26.36 -0.08 22.19
CA LEU A 447 -25.88 0.17 20.82
C LEU A 447 -26.69 -0.63 19.78
N ALA A 448 -27.02 -1.89 20.07
CA ALA A 448 -27.86 -2.73 19.21
C ALA A 448 -29.21 -2.07 18.90
N GLU A 449 -29.87 -1.51 19.91
CA GLU A 449 -31.16 -0.83 19.76
C GLU A 449 -31.04 0.45 18.93
N ILE A 450 -29.94 1.20 19.09
CA ILE A 450 -29.67 2.44 18.35
C ILE A 450 -29.39 2.18 16.87
N VAL A 451 -28.62 1.15 16.54
CA VAL A 451 -28.25 0.85 15.15
C VAL A 451 -29.31 0.04 14.40
N LYS A 452 -30.27 -0.57 15.12
CA LYS A 452 -31.36 -1.37 14.53
C LYS A 452 -32.12 -0.71 13.36
N PRO A 453 -32.42 0.61 13.37
CA PRO A 453 -33.07 1.28 12.24
C PRO A 453 -32.21 1.39 10.97
N TYR A 454 -30.91 1.07 11.06
CA TYR A 454 -29.93 1.18 9.99
C TYR A 454 -29.41 -0.22 9.61
N PRO A 455 -30.22 -1.05 8.92
CA PRO A 455 -29.79 -2.37 8.50
C PRO A 455 -28.59 -2.26 7.57
N LEU A 456 -27.60 -3.13 7.75
CA LEU A 456 -26.41 -3.16 6.91
C LEU A 456 -26.78 -3.37 5.44
N PRO A 457 -26.18 -2.63 4.49
CA PRO A 457 -26.31 -2.95 3.07
C PRO A 457 -25.87 -4.39 2.78
N ALA A 458 -26.40 -5.00 1.72
CA ALA A 458 -26.11 -6.41 1.39
C ALA A 458 -24.61 -6.71 1.29
N LEU A 459 -23.82 -5.80 0.70
CA LEU A 459 -22.37 -5.91 0.64
C LEU A 459 -21.71 -5.94 2.03
N ALA A 460 -22.12 -5.06 2.95
CA ALA A 460 -21.63 -5.05 4.32
C ALA A 460 -22.01 -6.31 5.11
N GLN A 461 -23.16 -6.93 4.80
CA GLN A 461 -23.54 -8.21 5.39
C GLN A 461 -22.62 -9.34 4.90
N THR A 462 -22.36 -9.39 3.59
CA THR A 462 -21.42 -10.35 2.98
C THR A 462 -20.01 -10.19 3.55
N GLU A 463 -19.57 -8.95 3.76
CA GLU A 463 -18.29 -8.60 4.41
C GLU A 463 -18.31 -8.80 5.94
N LYS A 464 -19.44 -9.24 6.52
CA LYS A 464 -19.62 -9.48 7.97
C LYS A 464 -19.21 -8.29 8.84
N VAL A 465 -19.57 -7.08 8.40
CA VAL A 465 -19.26 -5.85 9.12
C VAL A 465 -19.87 -5.90 10.53
N ASN A 466 -19.04 -5.62 11.54
CA ASN A 466 -19.47 -5.57 12.93
C ASN A 466 -19.60 -4.10 13.39
N LEU A 467 -20.84 -3.64 13.58
CA LEU A 467 -21.13 -2.27 14.02
C LEU A 467 -20.66 -1.95 15.44
N GLY A 468 -20.52 -2.96 16.31
CA GLY A 468 -19.90 -2.80 17.62
C GLY A 468 -18.41 -2.45 17.49
N VAL A 469 -17.66 -3.27 16.74
CA VAL A 469 -16.24 -3.02 16.44
C VAL A 469 -16.05 -1.68 15.75
N LEU A 470 -16.92 -1.34 14.79
CA LEU A 470 -16.89 -0.04 14.11
C LEU A 470 -16.98 1.12 15.11
N ASN A 471 -17.74 0.99 16.19
CA ASN A 471 -17.92 2.03 17.21
C ASN A 471 -17.00 1.89 18.43
N GLY A 472 -16.13 0.87 18.47
CA GLY A 472 -15.30 0.57 19.64
C GLY A 472 -16.11 0.17 20.87
N MET A 473 -17.28 -0.45 20.67
CA MET A 473 -18.27 -0.76 21.70
C MET A 473 -18.78 -2.20 21.55
N SER A 474 -19.29 -2.79 22.62
CA SER A 474 -20.17 -3.96 22.55
C SER A 474 -21.56 -3.56 22.07
N LEU A 475 -22.29 -4.47 21.45
CA LEU A 475 -23.68 -4.21 21.02
C LEU A 475 -24.62 -4.00 22.22
N GLU A 476 -24.25 -4.50 23.39
CA GLU A 476 -24.99 -4.43 24.65
C GLU A 476 -24.65 -3.17 25.47
N ASP A 477 -23.61 -2.42 25.07
CA ASP A 477 -23.19 -1.21 25.78
C ASP A 477 -24.32 -0.18 25.80
N LYS A 478 -24.53 0.42 26.97
CA LYS A 478 -25.52 1.48 27.15
C LYS A 478 -24.96 2.79 26.58
N VAL A 479 -25.68 3.34 25.62
CA VAL A 479 -25.36 4.58 24.93
C VAL A 479 -26.40 5.62 25.32
N GLN A 480 -25.93 6.77 25.77
CA GLN A 480 -26.79 7.88 26.19
C GLN A 480 -27.35 8.62 24.98
N LYS A 481 -28.56 9.15 25.13
CA LYS A 481 -29.19 10.07 24.17
C LYS A 481 -28.25 11.22 23.86
N GLY A 482 -28.13 11.56 22.58
CA GLY A 482 -27.22 12.60 22.09
C GLY A 482 -25.85 12.07 21.66
N THR A 483 -25.47 10.86 22.05
CA THR A 483 -24.19 10.26 21.65
C THR A 483 -24.15 10.02 20.15
N LEU A 484 -23.04 10.40 19.50
CA LEU A 484 -22.81 10.09 18.09
C LEU A 484 -22.31 8.66 17.89
N VAL A 485 -22.90 7.96 16.92
CA VAL A 485 -22.62 6.56 16.58
C VAL A 485 -22.45 6.43 15.07
N LYS A 486 -21.50 5.62 14.62
CA LYS A 486 -21.28 5.25 13.22
C LYS A 486 -22.21 4.11 12.82
N VAL A 487 -22.89 4.26 11.70
CA VAL A 487 -23.61 3.19 10.99
C VAL A 487 -23.12 3.13 9.55
N VAL A 488 -23.44 2.05 8.84
CA VAL A 488 -23.11 1.89 7.42
C VAL A 488 -24.39 1.99 6.60
N VAL A 489 -24.39 2.87 5.60
CA VAL A 489 -25.53 3.09 4.69
C VAL A 489 -25.06 2.99 3.23
N GLN A 490 -25.99 2.96 2.28
CA GLN A 490 -25.70 2.94 0.83
C GLN A 490 -26.12 4.24 0.14
#